data_AF-A0A5K0ZHX0-F1
#
_entry.id   AF-A0A5K0ZHX0-F1
#
_cell.length_a   1.000
_cell.length_b   1.000
_cell.length_c   1.000
_cell.angle_alpha   90.00
_cell.angle_beta   90.00
_cell.angle_gamma   90.00
#
_symmetry.space_group_name_H-M   'P 1'
#
loop_
_entity.id
_entity.type
_entity.pdbx_description
1 polymer ?
#
loop_
_entity_poly.entity_id
_entity_poly.type
_entity_poly.pdbx_seq_one_letter_code
_entity_poly.pdbx_strand_id
1 'polypeptide(L)' 'MIECPSMYELMACPHFKWSDTPLLQVWKEIVDDDGNISSKLESYRPSESISIMVDALSSNK' A
#
# COMPACT_ATOMS: atom_id res chain seq x y z
N MET A 1 17.45 -18.39 -0.87
CA MET A 1 16.59 -17.57 -1.74
C MET A 1 15.31 -17.35 -0.97
N ILE A 2 14.93 -16.10 -0.68
CA ILE A 2 13.67 -15.78 -0.03
C ILE A 2 12.72 -15.41 -1.16
N GLU A 3 11.60 -16.13 -1.28
CA GLU A 3 10.54 -15.71 -2.19
C GLU A 3 9.83 -14.52 -1.56
N CYS A 4 9.82 -13.39 -2.27
CA CYS A 4 9.04 -12.23 -1.85
C CYS A 4 7.62 -12.40 -2.38
N PRO A 5 6.59 -12.28 -1.51
CA PRO A 5 5.22 -12.31 -1.97
C PRO A 5 4.99 -11.16 -2.96
N SER A 6 4.19 -11.43 -3.99
CA SER A 6 3.68 -10.39 -4.86
C SER A 6 2.86 -9.38 -4.06
N MET A 7 2.85 -8.12 -4.51
CA MET A 7 2.09 -7.06 -3.82
C MET A 7 0.60 -7.41 -3.66
N TYR A 8 0.03 -8.17 -4.59
CA TYR A 8 -1.36 -8.63 -4.54
C TYR A 8 -1.61 -9.61 -3.39
N GLU A 9 -0.64 -10.46 -3.06
CA GLU A 9 -0.75 -11.41 -1.93
C GLU A 9 -0.72 -10.70 -0.57
N LEU A 10 -0.21 -9.47 -0.53
CA LEU A 10 -0.20 -8.63 0.67
C LEU A 10 -1.51 -7.86 0.89
N MET A 11 -2.42 -7.87 -0.09
CA MET A 11 -3.71 -7.19 0.06
C MET A 11 -4.72 -8.04 0.81
N ALA A 12 -5.36 -7.42 1.79
CA ALA A 12 -6.49 -8.02 2.47
C ALA A 12 -7.70 -8.14 1.54
N CYS A 13 -8.35 -9.31 1.54
CA CYS A 13 -9.62 -9.51 0.86
C CYS A 13 -10.71 -8.61 1.50
N PRO A 14 -11.38 -7.72 0.73
CA PRO A 14 -12.38 -6.79 1.27
C PRO A 14 -13.72 -7.46 1.63
N HIS A 15 -13.97 -8.66 1.12
CA HIS A 15 -15.21 -9.42 1.37
C HIS A 15 -15.08 -10.43 2.50
N PHE A 16 -13.88 -10.62 3.04
CA PHE A 16 -13.65 -11.50 4.17
C PHE A 16 -13.96 -10.77 5.49
N LYS A 17 -14.62 -11.45 6.43
CA LYS A 17 -14.90 -10.92 7.76
C LYS A 17 -13.73 -11.21 8.68
N TRP A 18 -12.76 -10.31 8.69
CA TRP A 18 -11.62 -10.39 9.59
C TRP A 18 -12.04 -10.09 11.03
N SER A 19 -11.51 -10.85 12.00
CA SER A 19 -11.62 -10.50 13.42
C SER A 19 -10.91 -9.17 13.70
N ASP A 20 -9.72 -9.01 13.12
CA ASP A 20 -8.93 -7.78 13.09
C ASP A 20 -8.58 -7.46 11.64
N THR A 21 -9.03 -6.32 11.13
CA THR A 21 -8.88 -5.98 9.71
C THR A 21 -7.41 -5.68 9.39
N PRO A 22 -6.78 -6.39 8.44
CA PRO A 22 -5.41 -6.09 8.04
C PRO A 22 -5.35 -4.75 7.32
N LEU A 23 -4.27 -4.01 7.56
CA LEU A 23 -4.00 -2.75 6.87
C LEU A 23 -2.81 -2.97 5.93
N LEU A 24 -2.91 -2.44 4.71
CA LEU A 24 -1.76 -2.28 3.85
C LEU A 24 -0.96 -1.08 4.37
N GLN A 25 0.27 -1.32 4.82
CA GLN A 25 1.13 -0.27 5.35
C GLN A 25 2.32 -0.05 4.42
N VAL A 26 2.50 1.19 3.96
CA VAL A 26 3.52 1.56 2.98
C VAL A 26 4.33 2.72 3.52
N TRP A 27 5.65 2.56 3.53
CA TRP A 27 6.57 3.66 3.80
C TRP A 27 6.79 4.44 2.51
N LYS A 28 6.40 5.71 2.52
CA LYS A 28 6.55 6.61 1.37
C LYS A 28 7.61 7.64 1.69
N GLU A 29 8.54 7.84 0.76
CA GLU A 29 9.48 8.93 0.80
C GLU A 29 8.75 10.25 0.51
N ILE A 30 9.06 11.29 1.27
CA ILE A 30 8.53 12.63 1.11
C ILE A 30 9.72 13.59 1.08
N VAL A 31 9.71 14.47 0.09
CA VAL A 31 10.64 15.59 -0.02
C VAL A 31 9.86 16.85 0.34
N ASP A 32 10.32 17.60 1.34
CA ASP A 32 9.71 18.89 1.70
C ASP A 32 10.15 20.01 0.74
N ASP A 33 9.57 21.21 0.91
CA ASP A 33 9.86 22.37 0.06
C ASP A 33 11.33 22.83 0.16
N ASP A 34 12.02 22.47 1.24
CA ASP A 34 13.44 22.75 1.49
C ASP A 34 14.37 21.65 0.95
N GLY A 35 13.81 20.58 0.36
CA GLY A 35 14.53 19.46 -0.22
C GLY A 35 14.98 18.41 0.79
N ASN A 36 14.52 18.45 2.04
CA ASN A 36 14.83 17.41 3.03
C ASN A 36 14.01 16.15 2.76
N ILE A 37 14.69 15.00 2.83
CA ILE A 37 14.10 13.69 2.63
C ILE A 37 13.64 13.14 3.98
N SER A 38 12.38 12.74 4.05
CA SER A 38 11.78 12.04 5.19
C SER A 38 10.94 10.86 4.72
N SER A 39 10.51 10.01 5.65
CA SER A 39 9.59 8.91 5.36
C SER A 39 8.33 9.02 6.20
N LYS A 40 7.20 8.66 5.58
CA LYS A 40 5.89 8.61 6.22
C LYS A 40 5.29 7.24 6.03
N LEU A 41 4.78 6.68 7.13
CA LEU A 41 3.97 5.48 7.07
C LEU A 41 2.54 5.84 6.69
N GLU A 42 2.08 5.34 5.56
CA GLU A 42 0.67 5.41 5.16
C GLU A 42 0.02 4.05 5.41
N SER A 43 -1.24 4.05 5.85
CA SER A 43 -1.97 2.84 6.23
C SER A 43 -3.34 2.87 5.57
N TYR A 44 -3.66 1.80 4.84
CA TYR A 44 -4.86 1.71 4.02
C TYR A 44 -5.67 0.48 4.38
N ARG A 45 -6.99 0.65 4.54
CA ARG A 45 -7.94 -0.45 4.68
C ARG A 45 -8.04 -1.26 3.38
N PRO A 46 -8.60 -2.48 3.43
CA PRO A 46 -8.76 -3.33 2.26
C PRO A 46 -9.43 -2.66 1.05
N SER A 47 -10.44 -1.80 1.28
CA SER A 47 -11.12 -1.07 0.21
C SER A 47 -10.28 0.08 -0.36
N GLU A 48 -9.50 0.75 0.47
CA GLU A 48 -8.66 1.89 0.09
C GLU A 48 -7.43 1.42 -0.70
N SER A 49 -6.83 0.29 -0.30
CA SER A 49 -5.65 -0.28 -0.97
C SER A 49 -5.95 -0.66 -2.42
N ILE A 50 -7.18 -1.10 -2.74
CA ILE A 50 -7.60 -1.39 -4.11
C ILE A 50 -7.54 -0.13 -4.97
N SER A 51 -8.14 0.97 -4.51
CA SER A 51 -8.14 2.24 -5.26
C SER A 51 -6.73 2.71 -5.56
N ILE A 52 -5.85 2.67 -4.57
CA ILE A 52 -4.47 3.15 -4.70
C ILE A 52 -3.68 2.30 -5.69
N MET A 53 -3.84 0.99 -5.68
CA MET A 53 -3.16 0.15 -6.66
C MET A 53 -3.70 0.36 -8.07
N VAL A 54 -5.01 0.53 -8.22
CA VAL A 54 -5.62 0.86 -9.54
C VAL A 54 -5.03 2.16 -10.07
N ASP A 55 -4.96 3.20 -9.23
CA ASP A 55 -4.38 4.49 -9.59
C ASP A 55 -2.89 4.36 -9.95
N ALA A 56 -2.12 3.60 -9.15
CA ALA A 56 -0.70 3.37 -9.40
C ALA A 56 -0.44 2.60 -10.71
N LEU A 57 -1.32 1.67 -11.06
CA LEU A 57 -1.21 0.86 -12.28
C LEU A 57 -1.76 1.59 -13.52
N SER A 58 -2.52 2.68 -13.35
CA SER A 58 -3.17 3.40 -14.46
C SER A 58 -2.19 3.94 -15.52
N SER A 59 -0.92 4.13 -15.15
CA SER A 59 0.14 4.63 -16.02
C SER A 59 0.97 3.52 -16.70
N ASN A 60 0.75 2.25 -16.36
CA ASN A 60 1.37 1.10 -17.01
C ASN A 60 0.63 0.80 -18.33
N LYS A 61 1.16 1.31 -19.44
CA LYS A 61 0.76 0.91 -20.80
C LYS A 61 1.53 -0.31 -21.28
#